data_AF-A0A4P7R745-F1
#
_entry.id   AF-A0A4P7R745-F1
#
_cell.length_a   1.000
_cell.length_b   1.000
_cell.length_c   1.000
_cell.angle_alpha   90.00
_cell.angle_beta   90.00
_cell.angle_gamma   90.00
#
_symmetry.space_group_name_H-M   'P 1'
#
loop_
_entity.id
_entity.type
_entity.pdbx_description
1 polymer ?
#
loop_
_entity_poly.entity_id
_entity_poly.type
_entity_poly.pdbx_seq_one_letter_code
_entity_poly.pdbx_strand_id
1 'polypeptide(L)'
;MTKAPTTTAAATPWAFRTRFRRGAFGWKASRLAIDRIHEALIEIRAAARIDPARAGEGAVLLLEKLSPALCQIDSSSGALGNATHAAVQELAPLISSAPVSPPVRKQWLDRLYEAFQQDDPPYIESLGDHWGDLCATSDLASDWSDQLLPSQHHVLSERASGTFAYFAGTSLCYSALFKAGRHEEILQLLSQDRHPIWPYLIWGARVLAASARIDEAIAYARDRAGINTNSEEALARFAEDLLLKAGRRTEAFDQYALRANQAHTHLATFRALAKKYPELAKDKLLSHLVASTPTAPGKWFATAKTLKLFDQATRLAWASPCDPKTLNRAARDHLTSQPAFAMQCALAALHWMSTGHGYELTGLDVQETHRLAIDAASQTQQTEQAHTTIAQMLATDTPTTTWMKQALSMATSPTAPKSR
;
A
#
# COMPACT_ATOMS: atom_id res chain seq x y z
N MET A 1 -37.36 20.81 46.64
CA MET A 1 -36.84 19.54 46.06
C MET A 1 -37.47 19.38 44.70
N THR A 2 -36.74 19.70 43.64
CA THR A 2 -37.24 19.56 42.26
C THR A 2 -36.20 18.74 41.50
N LYS A 3 -36.54 17.49 41.24
CA LYS A 3 -35.70 16.50 40.57
C LYS A 3 -35.68 16.84 39.08
N ALA A 4 -34.52 17.20 38.54
CA ALA A 4 -34.34 17.34 37.10
C ALA A 4 -34.44 15.96 36.43
N PRO A 5 -35.10 15.83 35.26
CA PRO A 5 -35.19 14.56 34.56
C PRO A 5 -33.89 14.33 33.77
N THR A 6 -33.09 13.35 34.20
CA THR A 6 -31.97 12.82 33.42
C THR A 6 -32.53 11.91 32.34
N THR A 7 -32.82 12.45 31.15
CA THR A 7 -33.15 11.63 29.98
C THR A 7 -31.85 11.08 29.40
N THR A 8 -31.42 9.92 29.89
CA THR A 8 -30.35 9.14 29.24
C THR A 8 -30.90 8.61 27.92
N ALA A 9 -30.67 9.33 26.82
CA ALA A 9 -31.01 8.85 25.49
C ALA A 9 -30.28 7.50 25.27
N ALA A 10 -31.04 6.44 25.02
CA ALA A 10 -30.48 5.11 24.77
C ALA A 10 -29.50 5.20 23.58
N ALA A 11 -28.25 4.82 23.82
CA ALA A 11 -27.21 4.86 22.79
C ALA A 11 -27.65 3.96 21.61
N THR A 12 -27.81 4.57 20.43
CA THR A 12 -28.16 3.84 19.19
C THR A 12 -27.23 2.63 19.00
N PRO A 13 -27.74 1.42 18.73
CA PRO A 13 -26.87 0.27 18.53
C PRO A 13 -26.03 0.42 17.26
N TRP A 14 -24.77 -0.03 17.30
CA TRP A 14 -23.88 -0.07 16.14
C TRP A 14 -24.43 -1.00 15.06
N ALA A 15 -24.69 -0.46 13.87
CA ALA A 15 -25.29 -1.20 12.75
C ALA A 15 -24.35 -2.32 12.27
N PHE A 16 -23.04 -2.06 12.22
CA PHE A 16 -22.04 -3.05 11.79
C PHE A 16 -22.07 -4.34 12.61
N ARG A 17 -22.49 -4.33 13.88
CA ARG A 17 -22.46 -5.54 14.75
C ARG A 17 -23.24 -6.72 14.16
N THR A 18 -24.33 -6.44 13.46
CA THR A 18 -25.17 -7.46 12.81
C THR A 18 -24.48 -8.11 11.59
N ARG A 19 -23.55 -7.39 10.98
CA ARG A 19 -22.81 -7.79 9.77
C ARG A 19 -21.54 -8.59 10.10
N PHE A 20 -20.94 -8.35 11.27
CA PHE A 20 -19.75 -9.06 11.75
C PHE A 20 -20.09 -10.08 12.84
N ARG A 21 -20.87 -11.11 12.45
CA ARG A 21 -21.06 -12.33 13.25
C ARG A 21 -19.97 -13.35 12.91
N ARG A 22 -19.66 -14.28 13.82
CA ARG A 22 -18.66 -15.32 13.55
C ARG A 22 -19.03 -16.10 12.28
N GLY A 23 -18.09 -16.22 11.35
CA GLY A 23 -18.31 -16.88 10.06
C GLY A 23 -19.39 -16.23 9.18
N ALA A 24 -19.64 -14.92 9.32
CA ALA A 24 -20.68 -14.22 8.55
C ALA A 24 -20.40 -14.17 7.03
N PHE A 25 -19.16 -14.41 6.63
CA PHE A 25 -18.71 -14.34 5.25
C PHE A 25 -18.26 -15.71 4.74
N GLY A 26 -18.64 -16.07 3.51
CA GLY A 26 -18.20 -17.31 2.87
C GLY A 26 -16.83 -17.19 2.19
N TRP A 27 -16.29 -18.32 1.73
CA TRP A 27 -14.95 -18.45 1.13
C TRP A 27 -14.57 -17.36 0.10
N LYS A 28 -15.48 -17.02 -0.82
CA LYS A 28 -15.24 -16.05 -1.92
C LYS A 28 -15.70 -14.63 -1.61
N ALA A 29 -15.93 -14.29 -0.34
CA ALA A 29 -16.58 -13.04 0.05
C ALA A 29 -15.62 -11.88 0.38
N SER A 30 -14.34 -11.96 0.01
CA SER A 30 -13.33 -10.94 0.37
C SER A 30 -13.74 -9.52 -0.01
N ARG A 31 -14.32 -9.32 -1.21
CA ARG A 31 -14.82 -8.00 -1.64
C ARG A 31 -15.95 -7.48 -0.74
N LEU A 32 -16.95 -8.30 -0.46
CA LEU A 32 -18.07 -7.92 0.40
C LEU A 32 -17.60 -7.60 1.82
N ALA A 33 -16.68 -8.40 2.36
CA ALA A 33 -16.08 -8.16 3.67
C ALA A 33 -15.35 -6.80 3.74
N ILE A 34 -14.54 -6.48 2.72
CA ILE A 34 -13.87 -5.18 2.60
C ILE A 34 -14.88 -4.03 2.58
N ASP A 35 -15.96 -4.16 1.80
CA ASP A 35 -17.02 -3.15 1.75
C ASP A 35 -17.69 -2.97 3.13
N ARG A 36 -17.94 -4.06 3.87
CA ARG A 36 -18.50 -3.99 5.23
C ARG A 36 -17.54 -3.36 6.24
N ILE A 37 -16.23 -3.59 6.11
CA ILE A 37 -15.22 -2.93 6.95
C ILE A 37 -15.28 -1.42 6.69
N HIS A 38 -15.30 -0.98 5.43
CA HIS A 38 -15.41 0.44 5.09
C HIS A 38 -16.69 1.09 5.63
N GLU A 39 -17.83 0.42 5.54
CA GLU A 39 -19.09 0.91 6.13
C GLU A 39 -18.99 1.09 7.65
N ALA A 40 -18.39 0.13 8.36
CA ALA A 40 -18.20 0.21 9.80
C ALA A 40 -17.25 1.35 10.19
N LEU A 41 -16.17 1.55 9.42
CA LEU A 41 -15.25 2.68 9.60
C LEU A 41 -15.95 4.03 9.39
N ILE A 42 -16.82 4.15 8.39
CA ILE A 42 -17.63 5.36 8.16
C ILE A 42 -18.56 5.62 9.36
N GLU A 43 -19.23 4.59 9.87
CA GLU A 43 -20.12 4.69 11.02
C GLU A 43 -19.36 5.17 12.28
N ILE A 44 -18.20 4.58 12.56
CA ILE A 44 -17.33 4.96 13.69
C ILE A 44 -16.80 6.40 13.52
N ARG A 45 -16.37 6.78 12.32
CA ARG A 45 -15.93 8.15 12.03
C ARG A 45 -17.03 9.19 12.23
N ALA A 46 -18.27 8.86 11.88
CA ALA A 46 -19.40 9.74 12.12
C ALA A 46 -19.62 9.96 13.63
N ALA A 47 -19.54 8.88 14.43
CA ALA A 47 -19.62 8.96 15.88
C ALA A 47 -18.46 9.76 16.50
N ALA A 48 -17.23 9.60 15.99
CA ALA A 48 -16.05 10.28 16.52
C ALA A 48 -16.14 11.81 16.48
N ARG A 49 -16.95 12.37 15.57
CA ARG A 49 -17.19 13.82 15.47
C ARG A 49 -18.11 14.36 16.57
N ILE A 50 -18.88 13.50 17.21
CA ILE A 50 -19.93 13.87 18.18
C ILE A 50 -19.52 13.39 19.58
N ASP A 51 -19.12 12.12 19.69
CA ASP A 51 -18.78 11.44 20.92
C ASP A 51 -17.55 10.53 20.69
N PRO A 52 -16.33 11.06 20.94
CA PRO A 52 -15.09 10.30 20.79
C PRO A 52 -14.99 9.09 21.71
N ALA A 53 -15.58 9.14 22.91
CA ALA A 53 -15.59 8.01 23.84
C ALA A 53 -16.41 6.84 23.29
N ARG A 54 -17.60 7.14 22.76
CA ARG A 54 -18.41 6.16 22.04
C ARG A 54 -17.70 5.62 20.81
N ALA A 55 -17.05 6.47 20.02
CA ALA A 55 -16.30 6.01 18.85
C ALA A 55 -15.16 5.05 19.23
N GLY A 56 -14.45 5.31 20.33
CA GLY A 56 -13.47 4.39 20.90
C GLY A 56 -14.07 3.01 21.26
N GLU A 57 -15.23 2.98 21.92
CA GLU A 57 -15.95 1.73 22.20
C GLU A 57 -16.35 1.00 20.91
N GLY A 58 -16.82 1.75 19.89
CA GLY A 58 -17.15 1.20 18.57
C GLY A 58 -15.93 0.60 17.86
N ALA A 59 -14.77 1.25 17.97
CA ALA A 59 -13.51 0.77 17.44
C ALA A 59 -13.07 -0.53 18.11
N VAL A 60 -13.11 -0.61 19.43
CA VAL A 60 -12.84 -1.83 20.21
C VAL A 60 -13.77 -2.96 19.77
N LEU A 61 -15.08 -2.70 19.71
CA LEU A 61 -16.10 -3.67 19.29
C LEU A 61 -15.90 -4.17 17.85
N LEU A 62 -15.41 -3.34 16.94
CA LEU A 62 -15.15 -3.76 15.56
C LEU A 62 -13.92 -4.66 15.51
N LEU A 63 -12.83 -4.29 16.17
CA LEU A 63 -11.58 -5.08 16.22
C LEU A 63 -11.82 -6.49 16.79
N GLU A 64 -12.59 -6.61 17.87
CA GLU A 64 -13.02 -7.90 18.44
C GLU A 64 -13.72 -8.82 17.44
N LYS A 65 -14.41 -8.22 16.47
CA LYS A 65 -15.30 -8.92 15.55
C LYS A 65 -14.67 -9.25 14.21
N LEU A 66 -13.55 -8.62 13.85
CA LEU A 66 -12.93 -8.81 12.54
C LEU A 66 -12.55 -10.28 12.34
N SER A 67 -11.62 -10.80 13.12
CA SER A 67 -11.06 -12.14 12.90
C SER A 67 -12.12 -13.25 12.99
N PRO A 68 -13.00 -13.27 14.01
CA PRO A 68 -14.08 -14.25 14.07
C PRO A 68 -15.05 -14.18 12.88
N ALA A 69 -15.33 -12.99 12.33
CA ALA A 69 -16.24 -12.85 11.20
C ALA A 69 -15.59 -13.29 9.88
N LEU A 70 -14.29 -13.04 9.73
CA LEU A 70 -13.52 -13.20 8.49
C LEU A 70 -12.84 -14.57 8.35
N CYS A 71 -12.85 -15.41 9.39
CA CYS A 71 -12.08 -16.65 9.47
C CYS A 71 -12.38 -17.71 8.39
N GLN A 72 -13.51 -17.59 7.67
CA GLN A 72 -13.90 -18.53 6.60
C GLN A 72 -13.55 -18.03 5.18
N ILE A 73 -12.98 -16.82 5.05
CA ILE A 73 -12.65 -16.22 3.76
C ILE A 73 -11.26 -16.67 3.30
N ASP A 74 -11.12 -16.92 2.00
CA ASP A 74 -9.81 -17.04 1.37
C ASP A 74 -9.12 -15.67 1.27
N SER A 75 -8.12 -15.47 2.12
CA SER A 75 -7.33 -14.24 2.19
C SER A 75 -6.02 -14.28 1.40
N SER A 76 -5.76 -15.34 0.62
CA SER A 76 -4.51 -15.55 -0.11
C SER A 76 -4.13 -14.42 -1.08
N SER A 77 -5.10 -13.67 -1.60
CA SER A 77 -4.86 -12.49 -2.44
C SER A 77 -4.21 -11.30 -1.70
N GLY A 78 -4.16 -11.31 -0.37
CA GLY A 78 -3.66 -10.22 0.47
C GLY A 78 -4.58 -9.00 0.55
N ALA A 79 -5.60 -8.87 -0.30
CA ALA A 79 -6.50 -7.72 -0.32
C ALA A 79 -7.27 -7.54 0.99
N LEU A 80 -7.73 -8.65 1.60
CA LEU A 80 -8.42 -8.61 2.88
C LEU A 80 -7.48 -8.23 4.03
N GLY A 81 -6.27 -8.80 4.06
CA GLY A 81 -5.25 -8.45 5.06
C GLY A 81 -4.86 -6.96 4.98
N ASN A 82 -4.72 -6.40 3.78
CA ASN A 82 -4.48 -4.97 3.60
C ASN A 82 -5.63 -4.11 4.14
N ALA A 83 -6.88 -4.54 3.97
CA ALA A 83 -8.04 -3.81 4.46
C ALA A 83 -8.16 -3.86 5.99
N THR A 84 -7.91 -5.02 6.62
CA THR A 84 -7.93 -5.14 8.08
C THR A 84 -6.75 -4.40 8.71
N HIS A 85 -5.56 -4.46 8.11
CA HIS A 85 -4.42 -3.66 8.51
C HIS A 85 -4.75 -2.15 8.47
N ALA A 86 -5.33 -1.67 7.36
CA ALA A 86 -5.77 -0.27 7.26
C ALA A 86 -6.82 0.10 8.31
N ALA A 87 -7.76 -0.80 8.62
CA ALA A 87 -8.73 -0.60 9.69
C ALA A 87 -8.06 -0.44 11.05
N VAL A 88 -7.07 -1.28 11.40
CA VAL A 88 -6.30 -1.14 12.65
C VAL A 88 -5.61 0.23 12.72
N GLN A 89 -4.95 0.67 11.63
CA GLN A 89 -4.28 1.98 11.59
C GLN A 89 -5.25 3.16 11.75
N GLU A 90 -6.50 3.03 11.29
CA GLU A 90 -7.53 4.06 11.46
C GLU A 90 -8.14 4.05 12.88
N LEU A 91 -8.34 2.86 13.45
CA LEU A 91 -9.06 2.67 14.71
C LEU A 91 -8.17 2.87 15.94
N ALA A 92 -6.90 2.47 15.89
CA ALA A 92 -6.00 2.58 17.05
C ALA A 92 -5.87 4.03 17.58
N PRO A 93 -5.72 5.08 16.72
CA PRO A 93 -5.72 6.47 17.19
C PRO A 93 -7.05 6.94 17.81
N LEU A 94 -8.19 6.41 17.34
CA LEU A 94 -9.50 6.74 17.92
C LEU A 94 -9.64 6.15 19.33
N ILE A 95 -9.13 4.93 19.52
CA ILE A 95 -9.10 4.29 20.84
C ILE A 95 -8.16 5.09 21.75
N SER A 96 -6.91 5.32 21.35
CA SER A 96 -5.91 5.98 22.20
C SER A 96 -6.31 7.39 22.63
N SER A 97 -6.92 8.18 21.74
CA SER A 97 -7.32 9.58 22.00
C SER A 97 -8.69 9.74 22.69
N ALA A 98 -9.50 8.69 22.80
CA ALA A 98 -10.82 8.77 23.43
C ALA A 98 -10.73 9.29 24.88
N PRO A 99 -11.57 10.22 25.34
CA PRO A 99 -11.54 10.71 26.72
C PRO A 99 -12.37 9.80 27.64
N VAL A 100 -11.82 8.64 28.02
CA VAL A 100 -12.48 7.70 28.96
C VAL A 100 -11.72 7.55 30.27
N SER A 101 -12.44 7.14 31.32
CA SER A 101 -11.84 6.87 32.62
C SER A 101 -10.87 5.67 32.58
N PRO A 102 -9.89 5.59 33.50
CA PRO A 102 -8.96 4.46 33.56
C PRO A 102 -9.62 3.08 33.66
N PRO A 103 -10.71 2.87 34.43
CA PRO A 103 -11.41 1.58 34.45
C PRO A 103 -11.99 1.15 33.09
N VAL A 104 -12.58 2.10 32.35
CA VAL A 104 -13.10 1.81 30.99
C VAL A 104 -11.95 1.49 30.04
N ARG A 105 -10.84 2.23 30.15
CA ARG A 105 -9.61 1.97 29.38
C ARG A 105 -9.11 0.54 29.58
N LYS A 106 -8.98 0.14 30.85
CA LYS A 106 -8.51 -1.19 31.23
C LYS A 106 -9.42 -2.27 30.64
N GLN A 107 -10.74 -2.11 30.79
CA GLN A 107 -11.71 -3.02 30.22
C GLN A 107 -11.58 -3.15 28.68
N TRP A 108 -11.33 -2.04 27.97
CA TRP A 108 -11.09 -2.08 26.53
C TRP A 108 -9.85 -2.89 26.17
N LEU A 109 -8.74 -2.67 26.89
CA LEU A 109 -7.49 -3.40 26.65
C LEU A 109 -7.63 -4.88 26.97
N ASP A 110 -8.32 -5.25 28.06
CA ASP A 110 -8.57 -6.65 28.41
C ASP A 110 -9.33 -7.37 27.28
N ARG A 111 -10.36 -6.73 26.73
CA ARG A 111 -11.16 -7.27 25.62
C ARG A 111 -10.36 -7.35 24.31
N LEU A 112 -9.57 -6.32 23.99
CA LEU A 112 -8.69 -6.34 22.82
C LEU A 112 -7.61 -7.41 22.95
N TYR A 113 -7.09 -7.64 24.15
CA TYR A 113 -6.10 -8.68 24.40
C TYR A 113 -6.72 -10.06 24.19
N GLU A 114 -7.94 -10.31 24.68
CA GLU A 114 -8.68 -11.54 24.38
C GLU A 114 -8.88 -11.74 22.86
N ALA A 115 -9.31 -10.69 22.15
CA ALA A 115 -9.47 -10.74 20.71
C ALA A 115 -8.16 -11.03 19.98
N PHE A 116 -7.06 -10.42 20.42
CA PHE A 116 -5.72 -10.63 19.88
C PHE A 116 -5.24 -12.08 20.09
N GLN A 117 -5.49 -12.66 21.25
CA GLN A 117 -5.13 -14.04 21.54
C GLN A 117 -5.95 -15.05 20.72
N GLN A 118 -7.13 -14.65 20.23
CA GLN A 118 -8.00 -15.44 19.36
C GLN A 118 -7.89 -15.02 17.87
N ASP A 119 -6.87 -14.22 17.50
CA ASP A 119 -6.71 -13.66 16.16
C ASP A 119 -6.22 -14.72 15.16
N ASP A 120 -7.17 -15.45 14.58
CA ASP A 120 -6.90 -16.50 13.59
C ASP A 120 -7.94 -16.47 12.45
N PRO A 121 -7.52 -16.22 11.18
CA PRO A 121 -6.20 -15.71 10.76
C PRO A 121 -5.84 -14.35 11.38
N PRO A 122 -4.54 -13.95 11.42
CA PRO A 122 -4.05 -12.79 12.16
C PRO A 122 -4.41 -11.45 11.49
N TYR A 123 -5.68 -11.04 11.57
CA TYR A 123 -6.17 -9.83 10.93
C TYR A 123 -5.96 -8.56 11.75
N ILE A 124 -5.77 -8.69 13.07
CA ILE A 124 -5.56 -7.58 14.00
C ILE A 124 -4.17 -7.60 14.65
N GLU A 125 -3.26 -8.49 14.24
CA GLU A 125 -1.90 -8.59 14.78
C GLU A 125 -1.14 -7.25 14.84
N SER A 126 -1.37 -6.37 13.87
CA SER A 126 -0.74 -5.03 13.82
C SER A 126 -1.17 -4.11 14.96
N LEU A 127 -2.23 -4.47 15.71
CA LEU A 127 -2.64 -3.78 16.95
C LEU A 127 -1.53 -3.83 18.00
N GLY A 128 -0.70 -4.87 17.98
CA GLY A 128 0.41 -5.03 18.91
C GLY A 128 1.40 -3.86 18.86
N ASP A 129 1.66 -3.30 17.68
CA ASP A 129 2.58 -2.17 17.55
C ASP A 129 2.05 -0.88 18.17
N HIS A 130 0.72 -0.78 18.33
CA HIS A 130 0.02 0.38 18.91
C HIS A 130 -0.31 0.21 20.39
N TRP A 131 -0.03 -0.95 20.99
CA TRP A 131 -0.52 -1.30 22.34
C TRP A 131 -0.17 -0.27 23.41
N GLY A 132 1.05 0.25 23.40
CA GLY A 132 1.49 1.32 24.30
C GLY A 132 0.65 2.59 24.15
N ASP A 133 0.32 3.00 22.93
CA ASP A 133 -0.54 4.16 22.73
C ASP A 133 -1.98 3.90 23.18
N LEU A 134 -2.49 2.68 23.02
CA LEU A 134 -3.80 2.29 23.54
C LEU A 134 -3.86 2.35 25.07
N CYS A 135 -2.74 2.13 25.77
CA CYS A 135 -2.66 2.29 27.22
C CYS A 135 -2.86 3.74 27.69
N ALA A 136 -2.64 4.73 26.80
CA ALA A 136 -2.72 6.18 27.01
C ALA A 136 -1.76 6.76 28.07
N THR A 137 -1.52 6.07 29.18
CA THR A 137 -0.68 6.47 30.32
C THR A 137 0.53 5.54 30.47
N SER A 138 1.62 6.05 31.05
CA SER A 138 2.81 5.25 31.39
C SER A 138 2.50 4.13 32.38
N ASP A 139 1.65 4.42 33.38
CA ASP A 139 1.37 3.49 34.48
C ASP A 139 0.61 2.26 33.97
N LEU A 140 -0.47 2.47 33.21
CA LEU A 140 -1.20 1.36 32.61
C LEU A 140 -0.35 0.58 31.60
N ALA A 141 0.54 1.27 30.87
CA ALA A 141 1.49 0.60 29.99
C ALA A 141 2.47 -0.28 30.78
N SER A 142 2.97 0.20 31.93
CA SER A 142 3.84 -0.60 32.81
C SER A 142 3.10 -1.82 33.38
N ASP A 143 1.85 -1.66 33.82
CA ASP A 143 1.01 -2.78 34.29
C ASP A 143 0.85 -3.87 33.20
N TRP A 144 0.70 -3.46 31.93
CA TRP A 144 0.66 -4.40 30.80
C TRP A 144 2.03 -5.03 30.52
N SER A 145 3.12 -4.25 30.60
CA SER A 145 4.47 -4.80 30.49
C SER A 145 4.71 -5.90 31.52
N ASP A 146 4.35 -5.68 32.78
CA ASP A 146 4.55 -6.67 33.85
C ASP A 146 3.75 -7.96 33.63
N GLN A 147 2.57 -7.86 33.01
CA GLN A 147 1.78 -9.03 32.62
C GLN A 147 2.37 -9.82 31.44
N LEU A 148 3.01 -9.13 30.48
CA LEU A 148 3.51 -9.72 29.24
C LEU A 148 4.96 -10.23 29.34
N LEU A 149 5.77 -9.62 30.21
CA LEU A 149 7.19 -9.93 30.40
C LEU A 149 7.46 -11.41 30.74
N PRO A 150 6.70 -12.09 31.62
CA PRO A 150 6.94 -13.50 31.92
C PRO A 150 6.90 -14.40 30.68
N SER A 151 5.90 -14.22 29.81
CA SER A 151 5.79 -14.95 28.54
C SER A 151 6.91 -14.59 27.57
N GLN A 152 7.29 -13.31 27.51
CA GLN A 152 8.40 -12.86 26.67
C GLN A 152 9.74 -13.49 27.10
N HIS A 153 10.06 -13.48 28.39
CA HIS A 153 11.27 -14.10 28.92
C HIS A 153 11.27 -15.62 28.68
N HIS A 154 10.13 -16.29 28.86
CA HIS A 154 10.03 -17.71 28.59
C HIS A 154 10.34 -18.04 27.13
N VAL A 155 9.76 -17.32 26.17
CA VAL A 155 10.04 -17.53 24.74
C VAL A 155 11.49 -17.24 24.38
N LEU A 156 12.08 -16.17 24.93
CA LEU A 156 13.50 -15.88 24.71
C LEU A 156 14.41 -16.97 25.30
N SER A 157 14.07 -17.51 26.47
CA SER A 157 14.81 -18.62 27.08
C SER A 157 14.76 -19.88 26.21
N GLU A 158 13.57 -20.27 25.74
CA GLU A 158 13.39 -21.41 24.83
C GLU A 158 14.19 -21.24 23.52
N ARG A 159 14.16 -20.03 22.93
CA ARG A 159 14.97 -19.72 21.74
C ARG A 159 16.47 -19.80 22.03
N ALA A 160 16.90 -19.33 23.20
CA ALA A 160 18.31 -19.40 23.60
C ALA A 160 18.80 -20.85 23.81
N SER A 161 17.92 -21.78 24.19
CA SER A 161 18.20 -23.22 24.25
C SER A 161 18.11 -23.93 22.89
N GLY A 162 17.79 -23.21 21.81
CA GLY A 162 17.66 -23.77 20.46
C GLY A 162 16.27 -24.32 20.14
N THR A 163 15.28 -24.11 21.01
CA THR A 163 13.89 -24.50 20.77
C THR A 163 13.17 -23.42 19.96
N PHE A 164 12.36 -23.82 18.98
CA PHE A 164 11.44 -22.88 18.35
C PHE A 164 10.34 -22.49 19.33
N ALA A 165 10.25 -21.20 19.65
CA ALA A 165 9.19 -20.65 20.49
C ALA A 165 8.65 -19.35 19.90
N TYR A 166 7.35 -19.11 20.06
CA TYR A 166 6.65 -17.94 19.54
C TYR A 166 5.67 -17.40 20.57
N PHE A 167 5.61 -16.07 20.67
CA PHE A 167 4.63 -15.36 21.48
C PHE A 167 4.01 -14.25 20.66
N ALA A 168 2.72 -14.37 20.35
CA ALA A 168 1.98 -13.35 19.61
C ALA A 168 2.04 -11.97 20.32
N GLY A 169 2.07 -11.96 21.66
CA GLY A 169 2.16 -10.76 22.47
C GLY A 169 3.52 -10.06 22.49
N THR A 170 4.52 -10.51 21.72
CA THR A 170 5.86 -9.89 21.71
C THR A 170 5.80 -8.41 21.32
N SER A 171 5.06 -8.05 20.27
CA SER A 171 4.91 -6.64 19.86
C SER A 171 4.16 -5.82 20.90
N LEU A 172 3.14 -6.39 21.57
CA LEU A 172 2.41 -5.72 22.66
C LEU A 172 3.36 -5.39 23.81
N CYS A 173 4.22 -6.35 24.17
CA CYS A 173 5.19 -6.19 25.26
C CYS A 173 6.15 -5.04 24.97
N TYR A 174 6.78 -5.02 23.79
CA TYR A 174 7.68 -3.93 23.42
C TYR A 174 6.98 -2.57 23.31
N SER A 175 5.76 -2.54 22.77
CA SER A 175 4.97 -1.31 22.68
C SER A 175 4.59 -0.76 24.06
N ALA A 176 4.16 -1.62 24.98
CA ALA A 176 3.88 -1.27 26.36
C ALA A 176 5.13 -0.74 27.09
N LEU A 177 6.26 -1.47 27.01
CA LEU A 177 7.53 -1.05 27.62
C LEU A 177 7.97 0.32 27.10
N PHE A 178 7.79 0.56 25.79
CA PHE A 178 8.20 1.80 25.16
C PHE A 178 7.38 2.98 25.68
N LYS A 179 6.06 2.82 25.78
CA LYS A 179 5.15 3.83 26.36
C LYS A 179 5.43 4.06 27.84
N ALA A 180 5.73 3.02 28.60
CA ALA A 180 6.08 3.10 30.01
C ALA A 180 7.43 3.81 30.26
N GLY A 181 8.22 4.08 29.23
CA GLY A 181 9.56 4.65 29.37
C GLY A 181 10.62 3.64 29.83
N ARG A 182 10.28 2.34 29.87
CA ARG A 182 11.15 1.23 30.28
C ARG A 182 12.06 0.80 29.14
N HIS A 183 12.79 1.77 28.58
CA HIS A 183 13.58 1.62 27.35
C HIS A 183 14.77 0.68 27.50
N GLU A 184 15.40 0.66 28.68
CA GLU A 184 16.53 -0.25 28.95
C GLU A 184 16.10 -1.72 28.90
N GLU A 185 14.90 -2.05 29.40
CA GLU A 185 14.38 -3.42 29.36
C GLU A 185 14.11 -3.90 27.93
N ILE A 186 13.66 -3.00 27.03
CA ILE A 186 13.55 -3.32 25.61
C ILE A 186 14.92 -3.71 25.04
N LEU A 187 15.95 -2.90 25.31
CA LEU A 187 17.31 -3.18 24.82
C LEU A 187 17.87 -4.48 25.43
N GLN A 188 17.58 -4.76 26.70
CA GLN A 188 17.97 -6.00 27.36
C GLN A 188 17.31 -7.22 26.70
N LEU A 189 15.99 -7.20 26.50
CA LEU A 189 15.26 -8.28 25.82
C LEU A 189 15.78 -8.52 24.40
N LEU A 190 16.01 -7.45 23.63
CA LEU A 190 16.56 -7.55 22.28
C LEU A 190 17.99 -8.09 22.25
N SER A 191 18.76 -7.91 23.32
CA SER A 191 20.12 -8.47 23.44
C SER A 191 20.14 -9.96 23.77
N GLN A 192 19.05 -10.49 24.34
CA GLN A 192 18.92 -11.90 24.71
C GLN A 192 18.50 -12.78 23.53
N ASP A 193 17.85 -12.22 22.51
CA ASP A 193 17.46 -12.96 21.32
C ASP A 193 18.66 -13.17 20.38
N ARG A 194 19.11 -14.42 20.24
CA ARG A 194 20.21 -14.80 19.34
C ARG A 194 19.84 -14.69 17.87
N HIS A 195 18.55 -14.81 17.55
CA HIS A 195 18.02 -14.79 16.19
C HIS A 195 16.82 -13.85 16.13
N PRO A 196 17.05 -12.54 16.35
CA PRO A 196 15.96 -11.60 16.52
C PRO A 196 15.15 -11.48 15.24
N ILE A 197 13.83 -11.62 15.40
CA ILE A 197 12.85 -11.41 14.34
C ILE A 197 12.87 -9.92 13.99
N TRP A 198 13.10 -9.59 12.71
CA TRP A 198 13.37 -8.21 12.28
C TRP A 198 12.34 -7.16 12.75
N PRO A 199 11.02 -7.40 12.64
CA PRO A 199 10.01 -6.50 13.21
C PRO A 199 10.24 -6.11 14.68
N TYR A 200 10.86 -6.96 15.50
CA TYR A 200 11.14 -6.64 16.91
C TYR A 200 12.34 -5.71 17.07
N LEU A 201 13.34 -5.83 16.18
CA LEU A 201 14.54 -4.99 16.22
C LEU A 201 14.21 -3.51 16.01
N ILE A 202 13.11 -3.20 15.32
CA ILE A 202 12.68 -1.82 15.14
C ILE A 202 12.43 -1.09 16.48
N TRP A 203 12.12 -1.83 17.56
CA TRP A 203 11.92 -1.23 18.88
C TRP A 203 13.21 -0.71 19.50
N GLY A 204 14.36 -1.35 19.23
CA GLY A 204 15.67 -0.80 19.62
C GLY A 204 15.97 0.51 18.89
N ALA A 205 15.62 0.60 17.61
CA ALA A 205 15.73 1.83 16.85
C ALA A 205 14.76 2.91 17.37
N ARG A 206 13.52 2.55 17.75
CA ARG A 206 12.56 3.46 18.37
C ARG A 206 13.10 4.05 19.69
N VAL A 207 13.74 3.23 20.52
CA VAL A 207 14.40 3.69 21.76
C VAL A 207 15.49 4.72 21.46
N LEU A 208 16.35 4.48 20.47
CA LEU A 208 17.38 5.45 20.06
C LEU A 208 16.75 6.75 19.54
N ALA A 209 15.71 6.65 18.71
CA ALA A 209 15.00 7.80 18.18
C ALA A 209 14.29 8.63 19.27
N ALA A 210 13.75 7.98 20.31
CA ALA A 210 13.16 8.67 21.46
C ALA A 210 14.19 9.52 22.22
N SER A 211 15.47 9.15 22.15
CA SER A 211 16.59 9.92 22.71
C SER A 211 17.17 10.95 21.72
N ALA A 212 16.43 11.33 20.67
CA ALA A 212 16.84 12.23 19.59
C ALA A 212 18.06 11.76 18.77
N ARG A 213 18.47 10.49 18.89
CA ARG A 213 19.59 9.89 18.15
C ARG A 213 19.12 9.29 16.82
N ILE A 214 18.63 10.15 15.93
CA ILE A 214 17.94 9.74 14.70
C ILE A 214 18.84 8.93 13.75
N ASP A 215 20.06 9.39 13.49
CA ASP A 215 20.98 8.69 12.59
C ASP A 215 21.39 7.32 13.14
N GLU A 216 21.62 7.24 14.45
CA GLU A 216 21.94 5.98 15.11
C GLU A 216 20.75 5.01 15.12
N ALA A 217 19.52 5.51 15.25
CA ALA A 217 18.32 4.69 15.12
C ALA A 217 18.21 4.07 13.73
N ILE A 218 18.45 4.85 12.68
CA ILE A 218 18.42 4.37 11.29
C ILE A 218 19.55 3.36 11.05
N ALA A 219 20.77 3.65 11.52
CA ALA A 219 21.91 2.74 11.42
C ALA A 219 21.64 1.42 12.16
N TYR A 220 21.12 1.48 13.39
CA TYR A 220 20.75 0.32 14.18
C TYR A 220 19.74 -0.59 13.45
N ALA A 221 18.69 0.01 12.88
CA ALA A 221 17.68 -0.74 12.15
C ALA A 221 18.25 -1.37 10.87
N ARG A 222 19.16 -0.66 10.18
CA ARG A 222 19.83 -1.12 8.95
C ARG A 222 20.79 -2.27 9.21
N ASP A 223 21.69 -2.13 10.19
CA ASP A 223 22.72 -3.12 10.49
C ASP A 223 22.13 -4.46 10.92
N ARG A 224 20.92 -4.41 11.49
CA ARG A 224 20.18 -5.60 11.93
C ARG A 224 19.11 -6.06 10.93
N ALA A 225 19.02 -5.46 9.73
CA ALA A 225 18.02 -5.78 8.72
C ALA A 225 18.18 -7.16 8.06
N GLY A 226 19.39 -7.74 8.11
CA GLY A 226 19.70 -8.96 7.36
C GLY A 226 19.55 -8.77 5.84
N ILE A 227 19.48 -9.87 5.09
CA ILE A 227 19.45 -9.89 3.61
C ILE A 227 18.00 -9.94 3.04
N ASN A 228 16.97 -9.89 3.88
CA ASN A 228 15.58 -10.10 3.42
C ASN A 228 14.95 -8.81 2.82
N THR A 229 14.33 -8.89 1.65
CA THR A 229 13.67 -7.75 0.99
C THR A 229 12.54 -7.10 1.81
N ASN A 230 11.83 -7.87 2.65
CA ASN A 230 10.77 -7.33 3.50
C ASN A 230 11.30 -6.38 4.59
N SER A 231 12.56 -6.54 5.02
CA SER A 231 13.18 -5.63 5.99
C SER A 231 13.58 -4.31 5.33
N GLU A 232 13.86 -4.27 4.03
CA GLU A 232 14.23 -3.03 3.32
C GLU A 232 13.07 -2.04 3.20
N GLU A 233 11.86 -2.51 2.85
CA GLU A 233 10.69 -1.64 2.72
C GLU A 233 10.28 -1.05 4.06
N ALA A 234 10.25 -1.89 5.09
CA ALA A 234 9.87 -1.47 6.41
C ALA A 234 10.96 -0.59 7.07
N LEU A 235 12.25 -0.86 6.81
CA LEU A 235 13.34 0.06 7.15
C LEU A 235 13.15 1.41 6.47
N ALA A 236 12.85 1.43 5.18
CA ALA A 236 12.64 2.67 4.44
C ALA A 236 11.47 3.48 5.01
N ARG A 237 10.33 2.84 5.31
CA ARG A 237 9.19 3.51 5.95
C ARG A 237 9.55 4.09 7.32
N PHE A 238 10.31 3.33 8.12
CA PHE A 238 10.75 3.77 9.44
C PHE A 238 11.72 4.95 9.37
N ALA A 239 12.76 4.84 8.53
CA ALA A 239 13.75 5.90 8.35
C ALA A 239 13.11 7.17 7.76
N GLU A 240 12.22 7.02 6.77
CA GLU A 240 11.47 8.14 6.22
C GLU A 240 10.63 8.84 7.31
N ASP A 241 9.87 8.11 8.12
CA ASP A 241 9.05 8.68 9.19
C ASP A 241 9.90 9.43 10.23
N LEU A 242 11.02 8.86 10.67
CA LEU A 242 11.93 9.52 11.61
C LEU A 242 12.53 10.82 11.04
N LEU A 243 13.02 10.79 9.80
CA LEU A 243 13.60 11.96 9.16
C LEU A 243 12.55 13.05 8.93
N LEU A 244 11.32 12.69 8.57
CA LEU A 244 10.22 13.64 8.43
C LEU A 244 9.86 14.28 9.77
N LYS A 245 9.78 13.51 10.86
CA LYS A 245 9.56 14.03 12.22
C LYS A 245 10.68 14.96 12.69
N ALA A 246 11.92 14.70 12.26
CA ALA A 246 13.07 15.55 12.51
C ALA A 246 13.19 16.76 11.56
N GLY A 247 12.24 16.95 10.63
CA GLY A 247 12.26 18.04 9.64
C GLY A 247 13.28 17.86 8.50
N ARG A 248 13.97 16.71 8.42
CA ARG A 248 14.98 16.36 7.41
C ARG A 248 14.32 15.83 6.13
N ARG A 249 13.40 16.63 5.56
CA ARG A 249 12.52 16.21 4.45
C ARG A 249 13.26 15.86 3.16
N THR A 250 14.27 16.66 2.78
CA THR A 250 15.08 16.41 1.58
C THR A 250 15.78 15.05 1.65
N GLU A 251 16.39 14.75 2.79
CA GLU A 251 17.07 13.48 2.99
C GLU A 251 16.10 12.28 3.03
N ALA A 252 14.95 12.45 3.70
CA ALA A 252 13.88 11.45 3.70
C ALA A 252 13.45 11.12 2.27
N PHE A 253 13.29 12.16 1.44
CA PHE A 253 12.93 12.04 0.04
C PHE A 253 14.00 11.29 -0.77
N ASP A 254 15.24 11.77 -0.73
CA ASP A 254 16.32 11.29 -1.59
C ASP A 254 16.73 9.84 -1.27
N GLN A 255 16.69 9.44 0.01
CA GLN A 255 17.19 8.13 0.44
C GLN A 255 16.11 7.05 0.57
N TYR A 256 14.91 7.40 1.08
CA TYR A 256 13.94 6.40 1.52
C TYR A 256 12.58 6.48 0.85
N ALA A 257 12.15 7.67 0.42
CA ALA A 257 10.76 7.90 0.04
C ALA A 257 10.28 6.99 -1.09
N LEU A 258 11.08 6.77 -2.14
CA LEU A 258 10.68 5.89 -3.23
C LEU A 258 10.32 4.51 -2.69
N ARG A 259 11.24 3.86 -1.95
CA ARG A 259 11.04 2.50 -1.44
C ARG A 259 9.91 2.44 -0.42
N ALA A 260 9.86 3.41 0.48
CA ALA A 260 8.84 3.48 1.54
C ALA A 260 7.41 3.58 1.00
N ASN A 261 7.24 4.22 -0.17
CA ASN A 261 5.94 4.53 -0.76
C ASN A 261 5.67 3.77 -2.08
N GLN A 262 6.38 2.67 -2.36
CA GLN A 262 6.10 1.83 -3.52
C GLN A 262 4.68 1.25 -3.42
N ALA A 263 3.93 1.40 -4.50
CA ALA A 263 2.61 0.81 -4.69
C ALA A 263 2.61 -0.11 -5.93
N HIS A 264 1.50 -0.84 -6.13
CA HIS A 264 1.36 -1.80 -7.25
C HIS A 264 1.49 -1.17 -8.65
N THR A 265 1.34 0.15 -8.79
CA THR A 265 1.52 0.85 -10.06
C THR A 265 2.36 2.11 -9.88
N HIS A 266 3.13 2.47 -10.90
CA HIS A 266 3.94 3.70 -10.92
C HIS A 266 3.09 4.96 -10.70
N LEU A 267 1.86 5.01 -11.22
CA LEU A 267 0.96 6.13 -10.99
C LEU A 267 0.50 6.21 -9.53
N ALA A 268 0.23 5.07 -8.88
CA ALA A 268 -0.10 5.05 -7.45
C ALA A 268 1.09 5.48 -6.59
N THR A 269 2.31 4.98 -6.89
CA THR A 269 3.56 5.40 -6.23
C THR A 269 3.76 6.91 -6.38
N PHE A 270 3.61 7.46 -7.60
CA PHE A 270 3.70 8.89 -7.84
C PHE A 270 2.70 9.68 -6.99
N ARG A 271 1.44 9.26 -6.95
CA ARG A 271 0.38 9.94 -6.18
C ARG A 271 0.66 9.91 -4.68
N ALA A 272 1.15 8.80 -4.15
CA ALA A 272 1.55 8.68 -2.75
C ALA A 272 2.67 9.67 -2.40
N LEU A 273 3.72 9.70 -3.23
CA LEU A 273 4.85 10.63 -3.06
C LEU A 273 4.44 12.09 -3.23
N ALA A 274 3.67 12.42 -4.25
CA ALA A 274 3.19 13.79 -4.50
C ALA A 274 2.29 14.30 -3.35
N LYS A 275 1.56 13.40 -2.68
CA LYS A 275 0.77 13.74 -1.49
C LYS A 275 1.66 13.97 -0.26
N LYS A 276 2.71 13.15 -0.09
CA LYS A 276 3.59 13.17 1.09
C LYS A 276 4.65 14.28 1.02
N TYR A 277 5.07 14.64 -0.19
CA TYR A 277 6.03 15.71 -0.51
C TYR A 277 5.38 16.77 -1.43
N PRO A 278 4.35 17.50 -0.94
CA PRO A 278 3.65 18.51 -1.73
C PRO A 278 4.52 19.70 -2.14
N GLU A 279 5.66 19.91 -1.48
CA GLU A 279 6.64 20.94 -1.80
C GLU A 279 7.39 20.68 -3.12
N LEU A 280 7.39 19.44 -3.61
CA LEU A 280 8.06 19.08 -4.87
C LEU A 280 7.12 19.33 -6.05
N ALA A 281 7.61 20.10 -7.02
CA ALA A 281 6.91 20.27 -8.29
C ALA A 281 6.73 18.90 -8.98
N LYS A 282 5.54 18.65 -9.52
CA LYS A 282 5.13 17.32 -10.05
C LYS A 282 6.04 16.81 -11.17
N ASP A 283 6.48 17.70 -12.04
CA ASP A 283 7.43 17.46 -13.13
C ASP A 283 8.82 17.07 -12.62
N LYS A 284 9.30 17.74 -11.57
CA LYS A 284 10.59 17.42 -10.91
C LYS A 284 10.52 16.07 -10.20
N LEU A 285 9.43 15.81 -9.47
CA LEU A 285 9.20 14.52 -8.82
C LEU A 285 9.18 13.38 -9.86
N LEU A 286 8.44 13.54 -10.96
CA LEU A 286 8.42 12.54 -12.02
C LEU A 286 9.82 12.30 -12.60
N SER A 287 10.57 13.38 -12.86
CA SER A 287 11.92 13.27 -13.42
C SER A 287 12.88 12.53 -12.49
N HIS A 288 12.81 12.80 -11.17
CA HIS A 288 13.56 12.05 -10.16
C HIS A 288 13.17 10.56 -10.16
N LEU A 289 11.87 10.26 -10.22
CA LEU A 289 11.39 8.88 -10.24
C LEU A 289 11.80 8.11 -11.50
N VAL A 290 11.79 8.78 -12.66
CA VAL A 290 12.33 8.20 -13.90
C VAL A 290 13.83 7.90 -13.75
N ALA A 291 14.61 8.83 -13.19
CA ALA A 291 16.04 8.64 -12.95
C ALA A 291 16.34 7.50 -11.97
N SER A 292 15.45 7.25 -11.00
CA SER A 292 15.55 6.12 -10.06
C SER A 292 15.27 4.75 -10.69
N THR A 293 14.77 4.70 -11.93
CA THR A 293 14.49 3.46 -12.68
C THR A 293 15.12 3.49 -14.08
N PRO A 294 16.46 3.55 -14.18
CA PRO A 294 17.15 3.83 -15.44
C PRO A 294 16.96 2.75 -16.51
N THR A 295 16.68 1.51 -16.10
CA THR A 295 16.51 0.36 -17.01
C THR A 295 15.10 0.24 -17.57
N ALA A 296 14.11 0.92 -16.99
CA ALA A 296 12.70 0.82 -17.41
C ALA A 296 11.93 2.14 -17.31
N PRO A 297 12.45 3.27 -17.85
CA PRO A 297 11.80 4.57 -17.80
C PRO A 297 10.37 4.59 -18.39
N GLY A 298 10.08 3.76 -19.39
CA GLY A 298 8.78 3.62 -20.04
C GLY A 298 7.65 3.19 -19.10
N LYS A 299 7.96 2.61 -17.94
CA LYS A 299 6.95 2.32 -16.91
C LYS A 299 6.30 3.57 -16.31
N TRP A 300 6.94 4.73 -16.45
CA TRP A 300 6.41 6.03 -16.02
C TRP A 300 5.59 6.77 -17.09
N PHE A 301 5.42 6.18 -18.29
CA PHE A 301 4.63 6.76 -19.38
C PHE A 301 3.22 7.19 -18.94
N ALA A 302 2.49 6.27 -18.29
CA ALA A 302 1.12 6.53 -17.86
C ALA A 302 1.04 7.69 -16.85
N THR A 303 2.07 7.85 -16.01
CA THR A 303 2.20 8.96 -15.07
C THR A 303 2.43 10.27 -15.82
N ALA A 304 3.39 10.33 -16.74
CA ALA A 304 3.66 11.52 -17.55
C ALA A 304 2.41 11.97 -18.35
N LYS A 305 1.71 11.01 -18.97
CA LYS A 305 0.44 11.25 -19.67
C LYS A 305 -0.62 11.84 -18.74
N THR A 306 -0.79 11.27 -17.55
CA THR A 306 -1.78 11.74 -16.55
C THR A 306 -1.48 13.18 -16.09
N LEU A 307 -0.21 13.56 -16.06
CA LEU A 307 0.24 14.92 -15.77
C LEU A 307 0.17 15.88 -16.98
N LYS A 308 -0.30 15.40 -18.14
CA LYS A 308 -0.33 16.14 -19.42
C LYS A 308 1.05 16.60 -19.90
N LEU A 309 2.11 15.93 -19.47
CA LEU A 309 3.48 16.17 -19.91
C LEU A 309 3.75 15.36 -21.19
N PHE A 310 3.04 15.70 -22.27
CA PHE A 310 2.98 14.87 -23.49
C PHE A 310 4.35 14.65 -24.14
N ASP A 311 5.22 15.66 -24.20
CA ASP A 311 6.57 15.50 -24.76
C ASP A 311 7.42 14.53 -23.94
N GLN A 312 7.33 14.61 -22.61
CA GLN A 312 8.02 13.68 -21.72
C GLN A 312 7.41 12.28 -21.83
N ALA A 313 6.08 12.16 -21.91
CA ALA A 313 5.41 10.89 -22.13
C ALA A 313 5.88 10.23 -23.43
N THR A 314 5.96 10.98 -24.54
CA THR A 314 6.52 10.49 -25.81
C THR A 314 7.94 9.97 -25.63
N ARG A 315 8.83 10.74 -24.99
CA ARG A 315 10.22 10.29 -24.74
C ARG A 315 10.25 8.99 -23.93
N LEU A 316 9.44 8.88 -22.88
CA LEU A 316 9.38 7.67 -22.05
C LEU A 316 8.83 6.47 -22.82
N ALA A 317 7.82 6.67 -23.68
CA ALA A 317 7.24 5.61 -24.50
C ALA A 317 8.27 4.97 -25.43
N TRP A 318 9.25 5.74 -25.93
CA TRP A 318 10.32 5.26 -26.80
C TRP A 318 11.58 4.80 -26.05
N ALA A 319 11.81 5.27 -24.82
CA ALA A 319 13.05 5.01 -24.09
C ALA A 319 13.20 3.55 -23.61
N SER A 320 12.11 2.86 -23.30
CA SER A 320 12.12 1.44 -22.92
C SER A 320 10.74 0.81 -23.15
N PRO A 321 10.64 -0.53 -23.11
CA PRO A 321 9.37 -1.21 -23.35
C PRO A 321 8.23 -0.67 -22.48
N CYS A 322 7.16 -0.26 -23.14
CA CYS A 322 5.90 0.14 -22.55
C CYS A 322 4.80 -0.76 -23.11
N ASP A 323 3.84 -1.16 -22.27
CA ASP A 323 2.78 -2.09 -22.69
C ASP A 323 2.02 -1.53 -23.93
N PRO A 324 2.01 -2.24 -25.07
CA PRO A 324 1.40 -1.73 -26.30
C PRO A 324 -0.09 -1.44 -26.16
N LYS A 325 -0.84 -2.18 -25.33
CA LYS A 325 -2.26 -1.89 -25.08
C LYS A 325 -2.46 -0.56 -24.35
N THR A 326 -1.56 -0.22 -23.44
CA THR A 326 -1.53 1.06 -22.74
C THR A 326 -1.24 2.22 -23.69
N LEU A 327 -0.29 2.04 -24.61
CA LEU A 327 0.04 3.03 -25.65
C LEU A 327 -1.09 3.19 -26.68
N ASN A 328 -1.66 2.09 -27.17
CA ASN A 328 -2.80 2.08 -28.08
C ASN A 328 -4.01 2.82 -27.47
N ARG A 329 -4.33 2.54 -26.18
CA ARG A 329 -5.37 3.28 -25.45
C ARG A 329 -5.06 4.78 -25.38
N ALA A 330 -3.82 5.16 -25.07
CA ALA A 330 -3.42 6.56 -25.03
C ALA A 330 -3.56 7.24 -26.40
N ALA A 331 -3.19 6.57 -27.49
CA ALA A 331 -3.37 7.08 -28.84
C ALA A 331 -4.85 7.31 -29.16
N ARG A 332 -5.72 6.34 -28.83
CA ARG A 332 -7.17 6.46 -29.02
C ARG A 332 -7.77 7.63 -28.23
N ASP A 333 -7.47 7.72 -26.94
CA ASP A 333 -8.02 8.73 -26.03
C ASP A 333 -7.62 10.16 -26.43
N HIS A 334 -6.47 10.31 -27.10
CA HIS A 334 -5.89 11.60 -27.47
C HIS A 334 -5.89 11.91 -28.96
N LEU A 335 -6.50 11.06 -29.80
CA LEU A 335 -6.48 11.20 -31.26
C LEU A 335 -6.91 12.60 -31.72
N THR A 336 -8.02 13.12 -31.18
CA THR A 336 -8.56 14.44 -31.55
C THR A 336 -7.91 15.59 -30.77
N SER A 337 -7.59 15.37 -29.48
CA SER A 337 -7.15 16.46 -28.60
C SER A 337 -5.66 16.77 -28.71
N GLN A 338 -4.84 15.76 -29.02
CA GLN A 338 -3.38 15.86 -29.15
C GLN A 338 -2.88 14.90 -30.24
N PRO A 339 -3.16 15.16 -31.53
CA PRO A 339 -2.90 14.20 -32.61
C PRO A 339 -1.41 13.86 -32.77
N ALA A 340 -0.50 14.81 -32.57
CA ALA A 340 0.94 14.53 -32.63
C ALA A 340 1.40 13.53 -31.54
N PHE A 341 0.88 13.68 -30.32
CA PHE A 341 1.14 12.73 -29.22
C PHE A 341 0.50 11.36 -29.51
N ALA A 342 -0.73 11.35 -30.03
CA ALA A 342 -1.43 10.12 -30.39
C ALA A 342 -0.67 9.32 -31.47
N MET A 343 -0.16 10.01 -32.50
CA MET A 343 0.68 9.41 -33.54
C MET A 343 1.90 8.74 -32.91
N GLN A 344 2.63 9.46 -32.06
CA GLN A 344 3.83 8.94 -31.40
C GLN A 344 3.54 7.74 -30.49
N CYS A 345 2.42 7.74 -29.75
CA CYS A 345 2.01 6.59 -28.96
C CYS A 345 1.70 5.37 -29.81
N ALA A 346 0.99 5.54 -30.94
CA ALA A 346 0.66 4.45 -31.85
C ALA A 346 1.91 3.89 -32.55
N LEU A 347 2.84 4.74 -32.98
CA LEU A 347 4.12 4.32 -33.56
C LEU A 347 4.99 3.58 -32.53
N ALA A 348 5.09 4.07 -31.30
CA ALA A 348 5.79 3.38 -30.22
C ALA A 348 5.16 2.03 -29.89
N ALA A 349 3.83 1.92 -29.93
CA ALA A 349 3.13 0.66 -29.73
C ALA A 349 3.49 -0.36 -30.81
N LEU A 350 3.44 0.02 -32.09
CA LEU A 350 3.85 -0.85 -33.20
C LEU A 350 5.32 -1.27 -33.10
N HIS A 351 6.20 -0.36 -32.69
CA HIS A 351 7.59 -0.67 -32.43
C HIS A 351 7.76 -1.79 -31.38
N TRP A 352 7.12 -1.62 -30.21
CA TRP A 352 7.26 -2.61 -29.14
C TRP A 352 6.61 -3.94 -29.51
N MET A 353 5.48 -3.92 -30.22
CA MET A 353 4.89 -5.14 -30.78
C MET A 353 5.85 -5.86 -31.74
N SER A 354 6.54 -5.12 -32.63
CA SER A 354 7.46 -5.73 -33.61
C SER A 354 8.68 -6.36 -32.95
N THR A 355 9.14 -5.78 -31.84
CA THR A 355 10.22 -6.34 -31.00
C THR A 355 9.76 -7.47 -30.05
N GLY A 356 8.47 -7.84 -30.06
CA GLY A 356 7.94 -8.97 -29.28
C GLY A 356 7.46 -8.63 -27.87
N HIS A 357 7.25 -7.35 -27.56
CA HIS A 357 6.63 -6.93 -26.30
C HIS A 357 5.11 -6.84 -26.40
N GLY A 358 4.45 -7.06 -25.26
CA GLY A 358 3.01 -6.94 -25.07
C GLY A 358 2.35 -8.25 -24.67
N TYR A 359 1.37 -8.16 -23.77
CA TYR A 359 0.69 -9.33 -23.20
C TYR A 359 -0.65 -9.58 -23.90
N GLU A 360 -0.86 -10.82 -24.34
CA GLU A 360 -2.09 -11.28 -25.02
C GLU A 360 -2.50 -10.37 -26.18
N LEU A 361 -1.55 -10.02 -27.04
CA LEU A 361 -1.83 -9.21 -28.23
C LEU A 361 -2.60 -10.03 -29.27
N THR A 362 -3.56 -9.38 -29.93
CA THR A 362 -4.36 -9.94 -31.01
C THR A 362 -4.10 -9.20 -32.33
N GLY A 363 -4.49 -9.78 -33.46
CA GLY A 363 -4.39 -9.10 -34.76
C GLY A 363 -5.21 -7.79 -34.79
N LEU A 364 -6.32 -7.72 -34.03
CA LEU A 364 -7.13 -6.52 -33.89
C LEU A 364 -6.36 -5.39 -33.21
N ASP A 365 -5.55 -5.70 -32.20
CA ASP A 365 -4.71 -4.69 -31.52
C ASP A 365 -3.72 -4.06 -32.51
N VAL A 366 -3.11 -4.86 -33.40
CA VAL A 366 -2.18 -4.38 -34.43
C VAL A 366 -2.89 -3.49 -35.45
N GLN A 367 -4.03 -3.97 -35.98
CA GLN A 367 -4.82 -3.24 -36.96
C GLN A 367 -5.31 -1.89 -36.42
N GLU A 368 -5.83 -1.88 -35.20
CA GLU A 368 -6.30 -0.65 -34.56
C GLU A 368 -5.15 0.32 -34.32
N THR A 369 -4.01 -0.17 -33.81
CA THR A 369 -2.84 0.67 -33.56
C THR A 369 -2.32 1.29 -34.86
N HIS A 370 -2.27 0.52 -35.95
CA HIS A 370 -1.90 1.02 -37.28
C HIS A 370 -2.87 2.10 -37.77
N ARG A 371 -4.19 1.85 -37.67
CA ARG A 371 -5.20 2.85 -38.05
C ARG A 371 -5.02 4.14 -37.25
N LEU A 372 -4.85 4.06 -35.94
CA LEU A 372 -4.63 5.23 -35.08
C LEU A 372 -3.36 6.00 -35.46
N ALA A 373 -2.28 5.31 -35.83
CA ALA A 373 -1.06 5.96 -36.30
C ALA A 373 -1.31 6.78 -37.58
N ILE A 374 -1.99 6.21 -38.57
CA ILE A 374 -2.30 6.88 -39.84
C ILE A 374 -3.31 8.02 -39.66
N ASP A 375 -4.38 7.79 -38.89
CA ASP A 375 -5.40 8.80 -38.62
C ASP A 375 -4.78 10.01 -37.89
N ALA A 376 -3.94 9.77 -36.88
CA ALA A 376 -3.24 10.83 -36.17
C ALA A 376 -2.23 11.56 -37.06
N ALA A 377 -1.47 10.81 -37.88
CA ALA A 377 -0.51 11.38 -38.82
C ALA A 377 -1.19 12.27 -39.88
N SER A 378 -2.39 11.89 -40.33
CA SER A 378 -3.18 12.69 -41.27
C SER A 378 -3.56 14.06 -40.69
N GLN A 379 -3.94 14.10 -39.41
CA GLN A 379 -4.28 15.34 -38.71
C GLN A 379 -3.06 16.25 -38.49
N THR A 380 -1.86 15.67 -38.43
CA THR A 380 -0.60 16.43 -38.28
C THR A 380 0.19 16.60 -39.58
N GLN A 381 -0.37 16.20 -40.73
CA GLN A 381 0.29 16.24 -42.04
C GLN A 381 1.65 15.49 -42.08
N GLN A 382 1.76 14.39 -41.33
CA GLN A 382 2.97 13.55 -41.20
C GLN A 382 2.76 12.12 -41.71
N THR A 383 1.79 11.92 -42.61
CA THR A 383 1.40 10.59 -43.12
C THR A 383 2.56 9.85 -43.77
N GLU A 384 3.38 10.52 -44.59
CA GLU A 384 4.55 9.90 -45.21
C GLU A 384 5.55 9.40 -44.17
N GLN A 385 5.86 10.23 -43.18
CA GLN A 385 6.76 9.88 -42.09
C GLN A 385 6.24 8.65 -41.33
N ALA A 386 4.95 8.63 -40.97
CA ALA A 386 4.34 7.49 -40.29
C ALA A 386 4.44 6.21 -41.12
N HIS A 387 4.15 6.26 -42.42
CA HIS A 387 4.30 5.12 -43.32
C HIS A 387 5.75 4.63 -43.40
N THR A 388 6.72 5.53 -43.56
CA THR A 388 8.14 5.17 -43.59
C THR A 388 8.57 4.49 -42.29
N THR A 389 8.18 5.05 -41.15
CA THR A 389 8.49 4.49 -39.83
C THR A 389 7.88 3.10 -39.64
N ILE A 390 6.62 2.90 -40.03
CA ILE A 390 5.95 1.59 -39.95
C ILE A 390 6.62 0.58 -40.88
N ALA A 391 6.95 0.97 -42.12
CA ALA A 391 7.64 0.12 -43.07
C ALA A 391 9.01 -0.33 -42.54
N GLN A 392 9.76 0.56 -41.91
CA GLN A 392 11.04 0.25 -41.26
C GLN A 392 10.88 -0.75 -40.11
N MET A 393 9.87 -0.58 -39.24
CA MET A 393 9.60 -1.52 -38.13
C MET A 393 9.27 -2.94 -38.60
N LEU A 394 8.68 -3.06 -39.79
CA LEU A 394 8.30 -4.33 -40.39
C LEU A 394 9.34 -4.85 -41.39
N ALA A 395 10.45 -4.15 -41.62
CA ALA A 395 11.42 -4.53 -42.66
C ALA A 395 12.14 -5.86 -42.34
N THR A 396 12.43 -6.11 -41.07
CA THR A 396 13.09 -7.35 -40.62
C THR A 396 12.09 -8.49 -40.56
N ASP A 397 12.43 -9.67 -41.11
CA ASP A 397 11.57 -10.86 -41.04
C ASP A 397 11.83 -11.66 -39.76
N THR A 398 11.12 -11.28 -38.71
CA THR A 398 10.99 -12.02 -37.45
C THR A 398 9.61 -12.67 -37.35
N PRO A 399 9.40 -13.68 -36.49
CA PRO A 399 8.06 -14.25 -36.28
C PRO A 399 7.02 -13.20 -35.90
N THR A 400 7.40 -12.21 -35.08
CA THR A 400 6.54 -11.12 -34.62
C THR A 400 6.15 -10.17 -35.74
N THR A 401 7.11 -9.70 -36.55
CA THR A 401 6.85 -8.83 -37.70
C THR A 401 6.08 -9.56 -38.80
N THR A 402 6.32 -10.87 -38.99
CA THR A 402 5.56 -11.71 -39.94
C THR A 402 4.10 -11.80 -39.54
N TRP A 403 3.84 -12.07 -38.26
CA TRP A 403 2.50 -12.04 -37.69
C TRP A 403 1.83 -10.66 -37.81
N MET A 404 2.56 -9.57 -37.55
CA MET A 404 2.04 -8.22 -37.74
C MET A 404 1.71 -7.91 -39.20
N LYS A 405 2.57 -8.30 -40.16
CA LYS A 405 2.32 -8.15 -41.60
C LYS A 405 1.05 -8.88 -42.02
N GLN A 406 0.85 -10.11 -41.52
CA GLN A 406 -0.36 -10.90 -41.76
C GLN A 406 -1.60 -10.21 -41.15
N ALA A 407 -1.51 -9.72 -39.92
CA ALA A 407 -2.61 -9.00 -39.28
C ALA A 407 -3.01 -7.74 -40.07
N LEU A 408 -2.04 -6.99 -40.62
CA LEU A 408 -2.29 -5.79 -41.41
C LEU A 408 -2.83 -6.10 -42.82
N SER A 409 -2.36 -7.17 -43.47
CA SER A 409 -2.84 -7.55 -44.80
C SER A 409 -4.28 -8.10 -44.80
N MET A 410 -4.70 -8.74 -43.71
CA MET A 410 -6.09 -9.17 -43.52
C MET A 410 -7.09 -8.00 -43.46
N ALA A 411 -6.65 -6.78 -43.16
CA ALA A 411 -7.50 -5.58 -43.17
C ALA A 411 -7.70 -4.98 -44.57
N THR A 412 -6.82 -5.30 -45.53
CA THR A 412 -6.88 -4.78 -46.92
C THR A 412 -7.69 -5.66 -47.88
N SER A 413 -8.17 -6.83 -47.46
CA SER A 413 -9.07 -7.66 -48.27
C SER A 413 -10.50 -7.09 -48.21
N PRO A 414 -11.04 -6.52 -49.31
CA PRO A 414 -12.45 -6.15 -49.33
C PRO A 414 -13.27 -7.44 -49.26
N THR A 415 -14.21 -7.50 -48.32
CA THR A 415 -15.30 -8.47 -48.39
C THR A 415 -16.07 -8.18 -49.67
N ALA A 416 -15.85 -9.00 -50.70
CA ALA A 416 -16.63 -8.94 -51.93
C ALA A 416 -18.12 -9.09 -51.57
N PRO A 417 -19.01 -8.23 -52.10
CA PRO A 417 -20.44 -8.39 -51.85
C PRO A 417 -20.87 -9.73 -52.44
N LYS A 418 -21.49 -10.57 -51.62
CA LYS A 418 -22.16 -11.79 -52.08
C LYS A 418 -23.21 -11.38 -53.12
N SER A 419 -22.92 -11.63 -54.39
CA SER A 419 -23.91 -11.58 -55.45
C SER A 419 -24.95 -12.69 -55.20
N ARG A 420 -26.21 -12.30 -55.37
CA ARG A 420 -27.44 -13.07 -55.13
C ARG A 420 -27.43 -14.50 -55.65
#